data_AF-X6BJ43-F1
#
_entry.id   AF-X6BJ43-F1
#
_cell.length_a   1.000
_cell.length_b   1.000
_cell.length_c   1.000
_cell.angle_alpha   90.00
_cell.angle_beta   90.00
_cell.angle_gamma   90.00
#
_symmetry.space_group_name_H-M   'P 1'
#
loop_
_entity.id
_entity.type
_entity.pdbx_description
1 polymer ?
#
loop_
_entity_poly.entity_id
_entity_poly.type
_entity_poly.pdbx_seq_one_letter_code
_entity_poly.pdbx_strand_id
1 'polypeptide(L)'
;MAHVLACARYPVAKLFDLLPPKYIEALEQNQQIASCCRHPEDHEIEAFYSSENWRDKKKPDGSPDPAGGVPDIYIFHCTCGKQHRRFCVGGGDVRPYWEVA
;
A
#
# COMPACT_ATOMS: atom_id res chain seq x y z
N MET A 1 0.69 -18.04 -4.27
CA MET A 1 -0.04 -17.16 -5.22
C MET A 1 0.92 -16.05 -5.61
N ALA A 2 1.17 -15.85 -6.91
CA ALA A 2 2.04 -14.78 -7.37
C ALA A 2 1.24 -13.46 -7.39
N HIS A 3 1.74 -12.44 -6.68
CA HIS A 3 1.20 -11.09 -6.78
C HIS A 3 1.75 -10.41 -8.04
N VAL A 4 0.94 -9.60 -8.72
CA VAL A 4 1.40 -8.86 -9.91
C VAL A 4 1.91 -7.49 -9.47
N LEU A 5 3.14 -7.16 -9.81
CA LEU A 5 3.73 -5.86 -9.49
C LEU A 5 2.97 -4.75 -10.22
N ALA A 6 2.42 -3.81 -9.46
CA ALA A 6 1.71 -2.64 -9.96
C ALA A 6 2.62 -1.41 -9.99
N CYS A 7 3.37 -1.20 -8.90
CA CYS A 7 4.33 -0.13 -8.76
C CYS A 7 5.60 -0.67 -8.12
N ALA A 8 6.73 -0.50 -8.81
CA ALA A 8 8.05 -0.78 -8.25
C ALA A 8 8.35 0.15 -7.07
N ARG A 9 9.35 -0.20 -6.27
CA ARG A 9 9.76 0.61 -5.12
C ARG A 9 9.96 2.07 -5.49
N TYR A 10 9.33 2.94 -4.73
CA TYR A 10 9.42 4.37 -4.93
C TYR A 10 9.41 5.12 -3.58
N PRO A 11 10.17 6.22 -3.42
CA PRO A 11 10.19 6.95 -2.15
C PRO A 11 8.81 7.50 -1.78
N VAL A 12 8.36 7.22 -0.56
CA VAL A 12 7.07 7.70 -0.04
C VAL A 12 7.04 9.22 0.07
N ALA A 13 8.15 9.86 0.45
CA ALA A 13 8.26 11.32 0.47
C ALA A 13 7.90 12.01 -0.86
N LYS A 14 8.05 11.31 -2.00
CA LYS A 14 7.68 11.84 -3.33
C LYS A 14 6.23 11.58 -3.71
N LEU A 15 5.53 10.73 -2.98
CA LEU A 15 4.14 10.32 -3.22
C LEU A 15 3.23 10.70 -2.06
N PHE A 16 3.74 11.42 -1.06
CA PHE A 16 3.05 11.65 0.21
C PHE A 16 1.64 12.22 0.02
N ASP A 17 1.49 13.19 -0.90
CA ASP A 17 0.20 13.82 -1.24
C ASP A 17 -0.75 12.92 -2.04
N LEU A 18 -0.23 11.86 -2.67
CA LEU A 18 -0.99 10.90 -3.48
C LEU A 18 -1.43 9.68 -2.65
N LEU A 19 -0.83 9.47 -1.49
CA LEU A 19 -1.16 8.35 -0.63
C LEU A 19 -2.39 8.68 0.22
N PRO A 20 -3.32 7.72 0.40
CA PRO A 20 -4.46 7.92 1.29
C PRO A 20 -3.99 8.28 2.73
N PRO A 21 -4.50 9.36 3.34
CA PRO A 21 -4.06 9.81 4.67
C PRO A 21 -4.16 8.71 5.74
N LYS A 22 -5.22 7.89 5.67
CA LYS A 22 -5.42 6.72 6.55
C LYS A 22 -4.29 5.68 6.51
N TYR A 23 -3.41 5.71 5.51
CA TYR A 23 -2.27 4.82 5.38
C TYR A 23 -1.06 5.34 6.14
N ILE A 24 -0.83 6.64 6.00
CA ILE A 24 0.20 7.40 6.70
C ILE A 24 -0.10 7.40 8.21
N GLU A 25 -1.31 7.81 8.59
CA GLU A 25 -1.75 7.88 9.99
C GLU A 25 -1.64 6.53 10.70
N ALA A 26 -1.92 5.43 9.99
CA ALA A 26 -1.86 4.10 10.57
C ALA A 26 -0.43 3.63 10.87
N LEU A 27 0.59 4.19 10.21
CA LEU A 27 2.00 3.99 10.57
C LEU A 27 2.39 4.94 11.70
N GLU A 28 2.11 6.23 11.55
CA GLU A 28 2.47 7.28 12.52
C GLU A 28 1.93 7.00 13.93
N GLN A 29 0.68 6.55 14.02
CA GLN A 29 -0.02 6.36 15.30
C GLN A 29 0.24 4.98 15.92
N ASN A 30 0.85 4.04 15.19
CA ASN A 30 1.05 2.68 15.69
C ASN A 30 2.19 2.62 16.72
N GLN A 31 1.83 2.56 18.01
CA GLN A 31 2.81 2.47 19.10
C GLN A 31 3.46 1.08 19.24
N GLN A 32 3.00 0.07 18.48
CA GLN A 32 3.53 -1.29 18.54
C GLN A 32 4.72 -1.51 17.59
N ILE A 33 4.98 -0.58 16.66
CA ILE A 33 6.13 -0.63 15.77
C ILE A 33 7.26 0.27 16.28
N ALA A 34 8.48 0.04 15.77
CA ALA A 34 9.63 0.84 16.14
C ALA A 34 9.44 2.30 15.73
N SER A 35 10.08 3.24 16.44
CA SER A 35 9.88 4.66 16.16
C SER A 35 10.21 5.04 14.72
N CYS A 36 11.27 4.48 14.14
CA CYS A 36 11.64 4.71 12.74
C CYS A 36 10.56 4.26 11.75
N CYS A 37 9.77 3.25 12.07
CA CYS A 37 8.67 2.75 11.25
C CYS A 37 7.45 3.68 11.27
N ARG A 38 7.39 4.62 12.21
CA ARG A 38 6.31 5.60 12.33
C ARG A 38 6.54 6.85 11.49
N HIS A 39 7.65 6.90 10.74
CA HIS A 39 8.01 8.00 9.85
C HIS A 39 7.84 7.56 8.38
N PRO A 40 6.60 7.47 7.86
CA PRO A 40 6.32 7.02 6.50
C PRO A 40 7.12 7.75 5.42
N GLU A 41 7.48 9.02 5.63
CA GLU A 41 8.37 9.81 4.77
C GLU A 41 9.74 9.15 4.51
N ASP A 42 10.24 8.38 5.48
CA ASP A 42 11.50 7.65 5.40
C ASP A 42 11.38 6.29 4.73
N HIS A 43 10.20 5.93 4.21
CA HIS A 43 9.96 4.62 3.61
C HIS A 43 10.04 4.66 2.08
N GLU A 44 10.33 3.50 1.48
CA GLU A 44 9.96 3.21 0.10
C GLU A 44 8.62 2.47 0.08
N ILE A 45 7.80 2.68 -0.94
CA ILE A 45 6.55 1.95 -1.14
C ILE A 45 6.62 1.10 -2.40
N GLU A 46 6.14 -0.12 -2.28
CA GLU A 46 5.90 -1.04 -3.39
C GLU A 46 4.42 -1.40 -3.41
N ALA A 47 3.83 -1.57 -4.60
CA ALA A 47 2.41 -1.89 -4.72
C ALA A 47 2.15 -3.06 -5.67
N PHE A 48 1.17 -3.89 -5.33
CA PHE A 48 0.81 -5.07 -6.09
C PHE A 48 -0.69 -5.23 -6.23
N TYR A 49 -1.07 -6.01 -7.23
CA TYR A 49 -2.40 -6.60 -7.36
C TYR A 49 -2.42 -8.00 -6.74
N SER A 50 -3.48 -8.34 -6.01
CA SER A 50 -3.64 -9.70 -5.46
C SER A 50 -3.90 -10.78 -6.51
N SER A 51 -4.38 -10.40 -7.70
CA SER A 51 -4.74 -11.34 -8.76
C SER A 51 -4.33 -10.85 -10.15
N GLU A 52 -4.19 -11.79 -11.07
CA GLU A 52 -3.83 -11.53 -12.47
C GLU A 52 -4.96 -10.86 -13.27
N ASN A 53 -6.21 -10.95 -12.78
CA ASN A 53 -7.39 -10.32 -13.39
C ASN A 53 -7.49 -8.82 -13.08
N TRP A 54 -6.43 -8.19 -12.58
CA TRP A 54 -6.39 -6.75 -12.31
C TRP A 54 -6.76 -5.92 -13.56
N ARG A 55 -6.39 -6.40 -14.75
CA ARG A 55 -6.72 -5.76 -16.04
C ARG A 55 -8.23 -5.64 -16.31
N ASP A 56 -9.05 -6.50 -15.69
CA ASP A 56 -10.51 -6.48 -15.84
C ASP A 56 -11.20 -5.55 -14.83
N LYS A 57 -10.44 -4.96 -13.89
CA LYS A 57 -10.98 -4.01 -12.91
C LYS A 57 -11.45 -2.75 -13.65
N LYS A 58 -12.70 -2.37 -13.37
CA LYS A 58 -13.34 -1.17 -13.91
C LYS A 58 -13.34 -0.06 -12.87
N LYS A 59 -13.35 1.18 -13.33
CA LYS A 59 -13.64 2.34 -12.49
C LYS A 59 -15.08 2.26 -11.94
N PRO A 60 -15.42 3.03 -10.90
CA PRO A 60 -16.78 3.07 -10.34
C PRO A 60 -17.87 3.43 -11.36
N ASP A 61 -17.49 4.13 -12.44
CA ASP A 61 -18.35 4.50 -13.56
C ASP A 61 -18.51 3.39 -14.63
N GLY A 62 -17.89 2.22 -14.41
CA GLY A 62 -17.94 1.08 -15.33
C GLY A 62 -16.99 1.17 -16.52
N SER A 63 -16.21 2.25 -16.65
CA SER A 63 -15.20 2.38 -17.70
C SER A 63 -13.96 1.52 -17.40
N PRO A 64 -13.23 1.04 -18.44
CA PRO A 64 -11.95 0.36 -18.25
C PRO A 64 -10.98 1.30 -17.54
N ASP A 65 -10.31 0.80 -16.50
CA ASP A 65 -9.19 1.52 -15.92
C ASP A 65 -7.94 1.23 -16.77
N PRO A 66 -7.35 2.21 -17.48
CA PRO A 66 -6.15 1.98 -18.29
C PRO A 66 -4.93 1.57 -17.45
N ALA A 67 -4.96 1.81 -16.12
CA ALA A 67 -3.98 1.31 -15.17
C ALA A 67 -4.39 -0.04 -14.53
N GLY A 68 -5.48 -0.66 -14.98
CA GLY A 68 -6.03 -1.92 -14.46
C GLY A 68 -6.42 -1.87 -12.98
N GLY A 69 -6.94 -0.74 -12.55
CA GLY A 69 -7.49 -0.54 -11.22
C GLY A 69 -6.46 -0.10 -10.18
N VAL A 70 -6.98 0.21 -9.00
CA VAL A 70 -6.17 0.56 -7.83
C VAL A 70 -5.49 -0.71 -7.28
N PRO A 71 -4.18 -0.67 -7.00
CA PRO A 71 -3.48 -1.75 -6.30
C PRO A 71 -4.14 -2.03 -4.96
N ASP A 72 -4.22 -3.30 -4.60
CA ASP A 72 -4.85 -3.75 -3.36
C ASP A 72 -3.84 -4.26 -2.34
N ILE A 73 -2.55 -4.16 -2.65
CA ILE A 73 -1.46 -4.49 -1.73
C ILE A 73 -0.45 -3.35 -1.78
N TYR A 74 -0.13 -2.80 -0.61
CA TYR A 74 0.93 -1.81 -0.45
C TYR A 74 1.93 -2.33 0.58
N ILE A 75 3.22 -2.21 0.29
CA ILE A 75 4.30 -2.60 1.19
C ILE A 75 5.17 -1.38 1.42
N PHE A 76 5.25 -0.93 2.67
CA PHE A 76 6.15 0.13 3.09
C PHE A 76 7.44 -0.49 3.60
N HIS A 77 8.56 -0.21 2.94
CA HIS A 77 9.89 -0.65 3.30
C HIS A 77 10.56 0.43 4.15
N CYS A 78 10.73 0.16 5.44
CA CYS A 78 11.43 1.05 6.34
C CYS A 78 12.94 0.91 6.15
N THR A 79 13.69 1.99 6.39
CA THR A 79 15.16 1.99 6.42
C THR A 79 15.75 1.03 7.45
N CYS A 80 14.99 0.67 8.49
CA CYS A 80 15.42 -0.34 9.46
C CYS A 80 15.32 -1.79 8.95
N GLY A 81 14.91 -2.00 7.70
CA GLY A 81 14.78 -3.31 7.05
C GLY A 81 13.42 -3.98 7.26
N LYS A 82 12.57 -3.46 8.15
CA LYS A 82 11.21 -3.96 8.36
C LYS A 82 10.28 -3.56 7.22
N GLN A 83 9.30 -4.42 6.95
CA GLN A 83 8.27 -4.18 5.96
C GLN A 83 6.90 -4.10 6.62
N HIS A 84 6.12 -3.09 6.26
CA HIS A 84 4.77 -2.89 6.74
C HIS A 84 3.80 -3.09 5.59
N ARG A 85 3.18 -4.26 5.54
CA ARG A 85 2.25 -4.62 4.48
C ARG A 85 0.83 -4.20 4.85
N ARG A 86 0.15 -3.57 3.90
CA ARG A 86 -1.26 -3.27 3.95
C ARG A 86 -1.99 -3.96 2.79
N PHE A 87 -2.99 -4.76 3.13
CA PHE A 87 -3.85 -5.45 2.17
C PHE A 87 -5.24 -4.80 2.18
N CYS A 88 -5.69 -4.34 1.02
CA CYS A 88 -6.94 -3.63 0.81
C CYS A 88 -7.75 -4.33 -0.29
N VAL A 89 -8.28 -5.52 0.01
CA VAL A 89 -9.35 -6.07 -0.84
C VAL A 89 -10.62 -5.26 -0.57
N GLY A 90 -11.09 -4.56 -1.60
CA GLY A 90 -12.45 -4.02 -1.63
C GLY A 90 -12.72 -2.73 -0.86
N GLY A 91 -11.72 -1.85 -0.65
CA GLY A 91 -11.97 -0.47 -0.21
C GLY A 91 -12.69 -0.31 1.14
N GLY A 92 -12.78 -1.36 1.96
CA GLY A 92 -13.48 -1.33 3.24
C GLY A 92 -12.70 -0.61 4.34
N ASP A 93 -13.44 0.01 5.27
CA ASP A 93 -12.94 0.71 6.48
C ASP A 93 -12.37 -0.22 7.57
N VAL A 94 -12.15 -1.50 7.26
CA VAL A 94 -11.63 -2.45 8.24
C VAL A 94 -10.14 -2.20 8.47
N ARG A 95 -9.78 -1.97 9.74
CA ARG A 95 -8.41 -1.69 10.18
C ARG A 95 -7.46 -2.81 9.72
N PRO A 96 -6.28 -2.47 9.17
CA PRO A 96 -5.33 -3.48 8.73
C PRO A 96 -4.72 -4.23 9.92
N TYR A 97 -4.61 -5.55 9.78
CA TYR A 97 -3.77 -6.42 10.59
C TYR A 97 -2.33 -6.29 10.08
N TRP A 98 -1.41 -5.77 10.89
CA TRP A 98 -0.01 -5.63 10.53
C TRP A 98 0.73 -6.93 10.84
N GLU A 99 0.99 -7.76 9.83
CA GLU A 99 1.96 -8.84 9.96
C GLU A 99 3.37 -8.25 9.84
N VAL A 100 4.16 -8.39 10.89
CA VAL A 100 5.61 -8.17 10.84
C VAL A 100 6.20 -9.45 10.28
N ALA A 101 6.73 -9.39 9.06
CA ALA A 101 7.56 -10.43 8.47
C ALA A 101 9.04 -10.20 8.81
#